data_AF-A0A3L9MH29-F1
#
_entry.id   AF-A0A3L9MH29-F1
#
_cell.length_a   1.000
_cell.length_b   1.000
_cell.length_c   1.000
_cell.angle_alpha   90.00
_cell.angle_beta   90.00
_cell.angle_gamma   90.00
#
_symmetry.space_group_name_H-M   'P 1'
#
loop_
_entity.id
_entity.type
_entity.pdbx_description
1 polymer ?
#
loop_
_entity_poly.entity_id
_entity_poly.type
_entity_poly.pdbx_seq_one_letter_code
_entity_poly.pdbx_strand_id
1 'polypeptide(L)'
;MKKVFLITLLVLIIDQISKIYVKTNFYLGEDVEVFSWFKIAFVENPGMAYGMEFGGVTGKIVLTVLRVILIGFIIYLIKDWAKKISNNYFLVPAALVLAGAIGNVVDCVFYGVMFDKGTTWDNMFGGWVGYPGLAEMNFSGYSGWLTGCVVDMLYFPLVEFDWPSWIPFIGGKHYKFFQPVFNIADTAISIGGFALFIFRNKAFITDSGEKMKF
;
A
#
# COMPACT_ATOMS: atom_id res chain seq x y z
N MET A 1 2.10 -14.58 19.55
CA MET A 1 1.00 -13.63 19.28
C MET A 1 1.24 -12.20 19.78
N LYS A 2 1.60 -11.95 21.05
CA LYS A 2 1.83 -10.57 21.56
C LYS A 2 2.79 -9.73 20.71
N LYS A 3 3.92 -10.32 20.29
CA LYS A 3 4.91 -9.66 19.43
C LYS A 3 4.36 -9.27 18.05
N VAL A 4 3.65 -10.19 17.40
CA VAL A 4 2.99 -9.94 16.10
C VAL A 4 2.02 -8.79 16.24
N PHE A 5 1.14 -8.85 17.24
CA PHE A 5 0.16 -7.80 17.52
C PHE A 5 0.82 -6.43 17.74
N LEU A 6 1.88 -6.36 18.56
CA LEU A 6 2.56 -5.09 18.84
C LEU A 6 3.20 -4.50 17.59
N ILE A 7 3.91 -5.30 16.79
CA ILE A 7 4.52 -4.84 15.53
C ILE A 7 3.42 -4.38 14.57
N THR A 8 2.36 -5.16 14.43
CA THR A 8 1.22 -4.81 13.58
C THR A 8 0.58 -3.50 13.99
N LEU A 9 0.33 -3.30 15.30
CA LEU A 9 -0.25 -2.08 15.82
C LEU A 9 0.65 -0.85 15.57
N LEU A 10 1.95 -0.98 15.83
CA LEU A 10 2.89 0.13 15.64
C LEU A 10 2.99 0.56 14.17
N VAL A 11 3.12 -0.40 13.25
CA VAL A 11 3.17 -0.09 11.81
C VAL A 11 1.86 0.52 11.33
N LEU A 12 0.72 0.02 11.80
CA LEU A 12 -0.59 0.60 11.46
C LEU A 12 -0.75 2.03 11.94
N ILE A 13 -0.30 2.36 13.16
CA ILE A 13 -0.34 3.72 13.67
C ILE A 13 0.51 4.65 12.79
N ILE A 14 1.73 4.24 12.45
CA ILE A 14 2.62 5.05 11.60
C ILE A 14 2.01 5.23 10.21
N ASP A 15 1.49 4.16 9.61
CA ASP A 15 0.83 4.19 8.30
C ASP A 15 -0.35 5.16 8.28
N GLN A 16 -1.30 4.99 9.21
CA GLN A 16 -2.53 5.78 9.22
C GLN A 16 -2.29 7.24 9.59
N ILE A 17 -1.37 7.54 10.53
CA ILE A 17 -1.00 8.93 10.83
C ILE A 17 -0.38 9.59 9.59
N SER A 18 0.54 8.91 8.92
CA SER A 18 1.20 9.46 7.73
C SER A 18 0.20 9.74 6.60
N LYS A 19 -0.71 8.80 6.35
CA LYS A 19 -1.75 8.93 5.32
C LYS A 19 -2.75 10.04 5.60
N ILE A 20 -3.27 10.12 6.83
CA ILE A 20 -4.18 11.19 7.24
C ILE A 20 -3.49 12.55 7.14
N TYR A 21 -2.22 12.64 7.58
CA TYR A 21 -1.45 13.87 7.49
C TYR A 21 -1.29 14.32 6.03
N VAL A 22 -0.82 13.45 5.14
CA VAL A 22 -0.64 13.77 3.72
C VAL A 22 -1.98 14.17 3.07
N LYS A 23 -3.04 13.38 3.27
CA LYS A 23 -4.35 13.64 2.66
C LYS A 23 -4.99 14.97 3.09
N THR A 24 -4.67 15.46 4.29
CA THR A 24 -5.26 16.71 4.83
C THR A 24 -4.38 17.94 4.66
N ASN A 25 -3.10 17.79 4.30
CA ASN A 25 -2.15 18.90 4.20
C ASN A 25 -1.57 19.10 2.79
N PHE A 26 -1.78 18.16 1.86
CA PHE A 26 -1.27 18.23 0.50
C PHE A 26 -2.42 18.31 -0.51
N TYR A 27 -2.24 19.06 -1.58
CA TYR A 27 -3.09 18.98 -2.76
C TYR A 27 -2.83 17.67 -3.49
N LEU A 28 -3.86 17.07 -4.08
CA LEU A 28 -3.69 15.85 -4.87
C LEU A 28 -2.70 16.10 -6.03
N GLY A 29 -1.65 15.28 -6.11
CA GLY A 29 -0.56 15.43 -7.08
C GLY A 29 0.56 16.40 -6.66
N GLU A 30 0.46 17.03 -5.49
CA GLU A 30 1.55 17.84 -4.93
C GLU A 30 2.71 16.97 -4.46
N ASP A 31 3.94 17.44 -4.71
CA ASP A 31 5.16 16.84 -4.17
C ASP A 31 6.04 17.87 -3.45
N VAL A 32 6.67 17.42 -2.36
CA VAL A 32 7.67 18.16 -1.60
C VAL A 32 8.97 17.37 -1.60
N GLU A 33 10.05 18.04 -2.00
CA GLU A 33 11.40 17.48 -1.95
C GLU A 33 11.90 17.43 -0.49
N VAL A 34 12.26 16.23 -0.03
CA VAL A 34 12.87 16.03 1.29
C VAL A 34 14.39 15.90 1.14
N PHE A 35 14.82 15.10 0.16
CA PHE A 35 16.19 14.99 -0.29
C PHE A 35 16.21 14.93 -1.82
N SER A 36 17.37 15.14 -2.44
CA SER A 36 17.52 15.07 -3.89
C SER A 36 17.09 13.74 -4.52
N TRP A 37 17.01 12.66 -3.72
CA TRP A 37 16.61 11.30 -4.12
C TRP A 37 15.29 10.84 -3.46
N PHE A 38 14.62 11.69 -2.67
CA PHE A 38 13.40 11.35 -1.95
C PHE A 38 12.42 12.52 -1.85
N LYS A 39 11.18 12.25 -2.23
CA LYS A 39 10.06 13.20 -2.19
C LYS A 39 8.88 12.60 -1.46
N ILE A 40 8.10 13.46 -0.80
CA ILE A 40 6.75 13.14 -0.37
C ILE A 40 5.81 13.63 -1.47
N ALA A 41 5.15 12.72 -2.18
CA ALA A 41 4.28 13.02 -3.32
C ALA A 41 2.89 12.44 -3.09
N PHE A 42 1.86 13.28 -2.95
CA PHE A 42 0.52 12.81 -2.64
C PHE A 42 -0.18 12.24 -3.87
N VAL A 43 -0.42 10.92 -3.84
CA VAL A 43 -1.19 10.19 -4.85
C VAL A 43 -2.30 9.39 -4.17
N GLU A 44 -3.47 9.36 -4.79
CA GLU A 44 -4.54 8.45 -4.39
C GLU A 44 -4.67 7.31 -5.39
N ASN A 45 -4.55 6.10 -4.88
CA ASN A 45 -4.57 4.89 -5.67
C ASN A 45 -5.90 4.15 -5.47
N PRO A 46 -6.77 4.08 -6.50
CA PRO A 46 -8.01 3.33 -6.41
C PRO A 46 -7.80 1.81 -6.34
N GLY A 47 -6.57 1.32 -6.33
CA GLY A 47 -6.25 -0.11 -6.20
C GLY A 47 -5.80 -0.74 -7.51
N MET A 48 -5.34 0.07 -8.45
CA MET A 48 -4.84 -0.37 -9.75
C MET A 48 -3.45 0.23 -10.02
N ALA A 49 -2.54 -0.59 -10.54
CA ALA A 49 -1.20 -0.17 -10.86
C ALA A 49 -1.06 0.20 -12.35
N TYR A 50 -0.12 1.10 -12.66
CA TYR A 50 0.31 1.42 -14.03
C TYR A 50 -0.82 1.86 -14.97
N GLY A 51 -1.81 2.61 -14.46
CA GLY A 51 -2.91 3.13 -15.28
C GLY A 51 -3.91 2.07 -15.77
N MET A 52 -3.83 0.84 -15.26
CA MET A 52 -4.86 -0.16 -15.51
C MET A 52 -6.13 0.24 -14.76
N GLU A 53 -7.30 -0.09 -15.32
CA GLU A 53 -8.59 0.09 -14.64
C GLU A 53 -9.35 -1.23 -14.65
N PHE A 54 -10.02 -1.55 -13.55
CA PHE A 54 -10.76 -2.80 -13.40
C PHE A 54 -12.18 -2.50 -12.96
N GLY A 55 -13.13 -2.64 -13.88
CA GLY A 55 -14.56 -2.71 -13.59
C GLY A 55 -15.17 -1.52 -12.84
N GLY A 56 -14.55 -0.34 -12.89
CA GLY A 56 -14.99 0.88 -12.21
C GLY A 56 -15.25 0.67 -10.70
N VAL A 57 -16.36 1.22 -10.21
CA VAL A 57 -16.79 1.08 -8.79
C VAL A 57 -16.99 -0.39 -8.40
N THR A 58 -17.58 -1.20 -9.27
CA THR A 58 -17.83 -2.62 -8.97
C THR A 58 -16.52 -3.38 -8.81
N GLY A 59 -15.57 -3.18 -9.72
CA GLY A 59 -14.26 -3.82 -9.63
C GLY A 59 -13.48 -3.34 -8.40
N LYS A 60 -13.59 -2.05 -8.03
CA LYS A 60 -13.06 -1.54 -6.77
C LYS A 60 -13.61 -2.29 -5.55
N ILE A 61 -14.93 -2.45 -5.46
CA ILE A 61 -15.57 -3.16 -4.34
C ILE A 61 -15.08 -4.62 -4.28
N VAL A 62 -15.03 -5.31 -5.43
CA VAL A 62 -14.52 -6.68 -5.51
C VAL A 62 -13.08 -6.76 -5.00
N LEU A 63 -12.20 -5.86 -5.44
CA LEU A 63 -10.81 -5.81 -4.98
C LEU A 63 -10.73 -5.58 -3.46
N THR A 64 -11.52 -4.67 -2.92
CA THR A 64 -11.53 -4.41 -1.46
C THR A 64 -12.02 -5.63 -0.69
N VAL A 65 -13.12 -6.27 -1.11
CA VAL A 65 -13.65 -7.48 -0.46
C VAL A 65 -12.64 -8.62 -0.49
N LEU A 66 -11.97 -8.85 -1.64
CA LEU A 66 -10.92 -9.86 -1.75
C LEU A 66 -9.76 -9.59 -0.79
N ARG A 67 -9.33 -8.33 -0.63
CA ARG A 67 -8.29 -7.95 0.33
C ARG A 67 -8.72 -8.23 1.78
N VAL A 68 -9.97 -7.95 2.14
CA VAL A 68 -10.51 -8.27 3.48
C VAL A 68 -10.47 -9.78 3.74
N ILE A 69 -10.90 -10.59 2.77
CA ILE A 69 -10.84 -12.07 2.87
C ILE A 69 -9.39 -12.54 3.02
N LEU A 70 -8.46 -11.99 2.22
CA LEU A 70 -7.04 -12.33 2.28
C LEU A 70 -6.42 -11.99 3.64
N ILE A 71 -6.77 -10.88 4.26
CA ILE A 71 -6.34 -10.56 5.64
C ILE A 71 -6.82 -11.64 6.61
N GLY A 72 -8.09 -12.05 6.53
CA GLY A 72 -8.63 -13.13 7.36
C GLY A 72 -7.83 -14.43 7.20
N PHE A 73 -7.48 -14.78 5.96
CA PHE A 73 -6.64 -15.93 5.67
C PHE A 73 -5.21 -15.79 6.21
N ILE A 74 -4.58 -14.63 6.06
CA ILE A 74 -3.24 -14.34 6.61
C ILE A 74 -3.25 -14.47 8.13
N ILE A 75 -4.26 -13.91 8.81
CA ILE A 75 -4.41 -14.01 10.28
C ILE A 75 -4.53 -15.48 10.70
N TYR A 76 -5.35 -16.25 9.98
CA TYR A 76 -5.51 -17.69 10.24
C TYR A 76 -4.18 -18.43 10.11
N LEU A 77 -3.44 -18.23 9.01
CA LEU A 77 -2.14 -18.88 8.78
C LEU A 77 -1.12 -18.50 9.85
N ILE A 78 -1.00 -17.21 10.16
CA ILE A 78 -0.07 -16.74 11.20
C ILE A 78 -0.44 -17.35 12.55
N LYS A 79 -1.72 -17.40 12.91
CA LYS A 79 -2.17 -17.98 14.17
C LYS A 79 -1.88 -19.48 14.23
N ASP A 80 -2.03 -20.21 13.13
CA ASP A 80 -1.74 -21.64 13.11
C ASP A 80 -0.24 -21.93 13.19
N TRP A 81 0.56 -21.26 12.37
CA TRP A 81 2.00 -21.49 12.30
C TRP A 81 2.73 -20.95 13.53
N ALA A 82 2.26 -19.86 14.14
CA ALA A 82 2.83 -19.33 15.39
C ALA A 82 2.64 -20.25 16.61
N LYS A 83 1.87 -21.35 16.50
CA LYS A 83 1.83 -22.42 17.52
C LYS A 83 3.06 -23.33 17.46
N LYS A 84 3.69 -23.41 16.29
CA LYS A 84 4.81 -24.33 16.00
C LYS A 84 6.13 -23.58 15.80
N ILE A 85 6.06 -22.29 15.44
CA ILE A 85 7.20 -21.47 15.04
C ILE A 85 7.23 -20.21 15.92
N SER A 86 8.22 -20.13 16.81
CA SER A 86 8.41 -18.98 17.71
C SER A 86 9.54 -18.04 17.29
N ASN A 87 10.30 -18.38 16.24
CA ASN A 87 11.47 -17.62 15.82
C ASN A 87 11.11 -16.27 15.16
N ASN A 88 12.02 -15.28 15.27
CA ASN A 88 11.79 -13.95 14.72
C ASN A 88 11.85 -13.89 13.19
N TYR A 89 12.51 -14.86 12.53
CA TYR A 89 12.59 -14.92 11.06
C TYR A 89 11.22 -15.18 10.42
N PHE A 90 10.28 -15.74 11.16
CA PHE A 90 8.87 -15.83 10.76
C PHE A 90 8.01 -14.72 11.38
N LEU A 91 8.04 -14.57 12.71
CA LEU A 91 7.08 -13.73 13.42
C LEU A 91 7.16 -12.24 13.05
N VAL A 92 8.37 -11.70 12.86
CA VAL A 92 8.54 -10.27 12.53
C VAL A 92 8.09 -9.99 11.09
N PRO A 93 8.61 -10.69 10.07
CA PRO A 93 8.15 -10.48 8.69
C PRO A 93 6.66 -10.73 8.48
N ALA A 94 6.09 -11.77 9.11
CA ALA A 94 4.66 -12.05 9.03
C ALA A 94 3.82 -10.93 9.65
N ALA A 95 4.28 -10.33 10.75
CA ALA A 95 3.62 -9.18 11.36
C ALA A 95 3.67 -7.94 10.46
N LEU A 96 4.77 -7.69 9.74
CA LEU A 96 4.90 -6.60 8.78
C LEU A 96 3.94 -6.77 7.59
N VAL A 97 3.88 -7.97 7.01
CA VAL A 97 2.92 -8.28 5.93
C VAL A 97 1.48 -8.08 6.39
N LEU A 98 1.14 -8.59 7.58
CA LEU A 98 -0.20 -8.40 8.15
C LEU A 98 -0.52 -6.91 8.38
N ALA A 99 0.44 -6.16 8.92
CA ALA A 99 0.26 -4.74 9.20
C ALA A 99 -0.02 -3.93 7.93
N GLY A 100 0.81 -4.11 6.91
CA GLY A 100 0.63 -3.38 5.67
C GLY A 100 -0.65 -3.79 4.93
N ALA A 101 -0.99 -5.08 4.95
CA ALA A 101 -2.24 -5.55 4.37
C ALA A 101 -3.46 -4.89 5.05
N ILE A 102 -3.47 -4.85 6.38
CA ILE A 102 -4.53 -4.16 7.14
C ILE A 102 -4.54 -2.66 6.83
N GLY A 103 -3.38 -2.00 6.81
CA GLY A 103 -3.30 -0.55 6.58
C GLY A 103 -3.94 -0.13 5.26
N ASN A 104 -3.60 -0.78 4.16
CA ASN A 104 -4.22 -0.49 2.86
C ASN A 104 -5.71 -0.87 2.78
N VAL A 105 -6.17 -1.85 3.57
CA VAL A 105 -7.59 -2.18 3.64
C VAL A 105 -8.36 -1.16 4.45
N VAL A 106 -7.78 -0.55 5.49
CA VAL A 106 -8.41 0.54 6.23
C VAL A 106 -8.75 1.69 5.28
N ASP A 107 -7.80 2.11 4.44
CA ASP A 107 -8.05 3.16 3.45
C ASP A 107 -9.20 2.77 2.50
N CYS A 108 -9.12 1.57 1.91
CA CYS A 108 -10.13 1.10 0.96
C CYS A 108 -11.53 1.01 1.57
N VAL A 109 -11.64 0.59 2.83
CA VAL A 109 -12.93 0.38 3.50
C VAL A 109 -13.52 1.70 3.99
N PHE A 110 -12.70 2.56 4.60
CA PHE A 110 -13.19 3.68 5.41
C PHE A 110 -12.96 5.06 4.78
N TYR A 111 -11.93 5.28 3.96
CA TYR A 111 -11.59 6.66 3.56
C TYR A 111 -12.68 7.31 2.71
N GLY A 112 -13.43 6.52 1.93
CA GLY A 112 -14.59 6.98 1.17
C GLY A 112 -15.64 7.67 2.03
N VAL A 113 -15.85 7.19 3.27
CA VAL A 113 -16.85 7.74 4.22
C VAL A 113 -16.26 8.69 5.26
N MET A 114 -14.93 8.69 5.44
CA MET A 114 -14.27 9.52 6.47
C MET A 114 -13.95 10.95 5.99
N PHE A 115 -13.63 11.11 4.71
CA PHE A 115 -13.19 12.39 4.15
C PHE A 115 -14.25 12.99 3.24
N ASP A 116 -14.30 14.33 3.16
CA ASP A 116 -15.21 15.07 2.28
C ASP A 116 -14.84 14.98 0.80
N LYS A 117 -13.55 14.74 0.51
CA LYS A 117 -13.00 14.67 -0.84
C LYS A 117 -12.08 13.47 -1.01
N GLY A 118 -12.01 13.03 -2.26
CA GLY A 118 -11.22 11.89 -2.69
C GLY A 118 -11.45 11.63 -4.17
N THR A 119 -10.54 10.85 -4.74
CA THR A 119 -10.59 10.38 -6.11
C THR A 119 -11.77 9.44 -6.28
N THR A 120 -12.62 9.71 -7.27
CA THR A 120 -13.85 8.94 -7.53
C THR A 120 -13.90 8.43 -8.97
N TRP A 121 -14.71 7.42 -9.20
CA TRP A 121 -14.96 6.91 -10.55
C TRP A 121 -16.00 7.78 -11.26
N ASP A 122 -15.67 8.25 -12.45
CA ASP A 122 -16.59 8.98 -13.30
C ASP A 122 -17.03 8.11 -14.50
N ASN A 123 -18.34 7.90 -14.65
CA ASN A 123 -18.89 7.07 -15.72
C ASN A 123 -18.88 7.74 -17.10
N MET A 124 -18.81 9.07 -17.17
CA MET A 124 -18.74 9.81 -18.43
C MET A 124 -17.31 9.74 -19.00
N PHE A 125 -16.30 9.92 -18.16
CA PHE A 125 -14.90 9.78 -18.55
C PHE A 125 -14.44 8.32 -18.62
N GLY A 126 -15.17 7.41 -17.95
CA GLY A 126 -14.83 6.00 -17.87
C GLY A 126 -13.51 5.78 -17.14
N GLY A 127 -13.24 6.55 -16.09
CA GLY A 127 -11.97 6.54 -15.38
C GLY A 127 -12.03 7.18 -13.99
N TRP A 128 -10.92 7.06 -13.25
CA TRP A 128 -10.78 7.70 -11.93
C TRP A 128 -10.36 9.16 -12.04
N VAL A 129 -11.12 10.03 -11.40
CA VAL A 129 -10.95 11.49 -11.47
C VAL A 129 -10.58 12.03 -10.10
N GLY A 130 -9.53 12.84 -10.06
CA GLY A 130 -9.06 13.52 -8.85
C GLY A 130 -9.96 14.68 -8.44
N TYR A 131 -9.57 15.37 -7.37
CA TYR A 131 -10.30 16.50 -6.81
C TYR A 131 -9.38 17.70 -6.57
N PRO A 132 -9.90 18.93 -6.63
CA PRO A 132 -9.14 20.12 -6.25
C PRO A 132 -9.23 20.39 -4.73
N GLY A 133 -8.25 21.13 -4.23
CA GLY A 133 -8.23 21.61 -2.83
C GLY A 133 -7.79 20.55 -1.82
N LEU A 134 -7.81 20.95 -0.55
CA LEU A 134 -7.50 20.05 0.57
C LEU A 134 -8.73 19.23 0.95
N ALA A 135 -8.51 17.98 1.37
CA ALA A 135 -9.52 17.14 1.98
C ALA A 135 -9.58 17.39 3.49
N GLU A 136 -10.79 17.27 4.04
CA GLU A 136 -11.07 17.37 5.46
C GLU A 136 -11.64 16.06 5.99
N MET A 137 -11.17 15.65 7.17
CA MET A 137 -11.72 14.49 7.88
C MET A 137 -12.96 14.92 8.68
N ASN A 138 -14.08 15.14 7.99
CA ASN A 138 -15.33 15.59 8.58
C ASN A 138 -16.47 14.55 8.51
N PHE A 139 -16.17 13.33 8.05
CA PHE A 139 -17.14 12.23 7.93
C PHE A 139 -18.36 12.53 7.06
N SER A 140 -18.30 13.54 6.18
CA SER A 140 -19.35 13.78 5.19
C SER A 140 -19.33 12.75 4.06
N GLY A 141 -18.15 12.17 3.78
CA GLY A 141 -17.95 11.08 2.84
C GLY A 141 -18.02 11.52 1.38
N TYR A 142 -16.90 11.45 0.68
CA TYR A 142 -16.83 11.68 -0.77
C TYR A 142 -17.33 10.48 -1.58
N SER A 143 -17.43 9.30 -0.94
CA SER A 143 -17.84 8.04 -1.55
C SER A 143 -18.46 7.09 -0.51
N GLY A 144 -18.75 5.86 -0.91
CA GLY A 144 -19.28 4.82 -0.03
C GLY A 144 -18.21 4.06 0.75
N TRP A 145 -18.69 3.07 1.50
CA TRP A 145 -17.85 2.03 2.09
C TRP A 145 -17.20 1.19 0.98
N LEU A 146 -15.99 0.67 1.23
CA LEU A 146 -15.24 -0.21 0.32
C LEU A 146 -14.71 0.45 -0.97
N THR A 147 -15.01 1.73 -1.20
CA THR A 147 -14.63 2.49 -2.39
C THR A 147 -13.56 3.55 -2.12
N GLY A 148 -12.98 3.57 -0.91
CA GLY A 148 -11.89 4.49 -0.56
C GLY A 148 -10.63 4.25 -1.38
N CYS A 149 -9.88 5.30 -1.67
CA CYS A 149 -8.58 5.19 -2.34
C CYS A 149 -7.46 5.05 -1.31
N VAL A 150 -6.45 4.23 -1.64
CA VAL A 150 -5.23 4.10 -0.84
C VAL A 150 -4.43 5.38 -0.99
N VAL A 151 -3.94 5.93 0.12
CA VAL A 151 -3.08 7.12 0.09
C VAL A 151 -1.63 6.69 -0.03
N ASP A 152 -0.98 7.12 -1.11
CA ASP A 152 0.43 6.89 -1.41
C ASP A 152 1.20 8.21 -1.27
N MET A 153 2.45 8.13 -0.78
CA MET A 153 3.22 9.32 -0.43
C MET A 153 4.73 9.22 -0.66
N LEU A 154 5.32 8.03 -0.61
CA LEU A 154 6.76 7.85 -0.67
C LEU A 154 7.18 7.72 -2.14
N TYR A 155 7.97 8.69 -2.62
CA TYR A 155 8.46 8.71 -3.99
C TYR A 155 9.99 8.84 -4.04
N PHE A 156 10.64 7.96 -4.81
CA PHE A 156 12.10 7.87 -4.93
C PHE A 156 12.50 7.97 -6.41
N PRO A 157 12.71 9.18 -6.95
CA PRO A 157 13.18 9.38 -8.32
C PRO A 157 14.67 9.04 -8.45
N LEU A 158 15.03 7.76 -8.37
CA LEU A 158 16.43 7.32 -8.24
C LEU A 158 17.25 7.45 -9.52
N VAL A 159 16.64 7.21 -10.68
CA VAL A 159 17.33 7.26 -11.97
C VAL A 159 16.40 7.90 -13.01
N GLU A 160 16.75 9.09 -13.45
CA GLU A 160 16.09 9.81 -14.54
C GLU A 160 17.13 10.12 -15.62
N PHE A 161 16.81 9.86 -16.88
CA PHE A 161 17.70 10.17 -18.00
C PHE A 161 16.91 10.44 -19.28
N ASP A 162 17.47 11.27 -20.14
CA ASP A 162 16.93 11.48 -21.49
C ASP A 162 17.57 10.50 -22.46
N TRP A 163 16.73 9.80 -23.24
CA TRP A 163 17.24 8.93 -24.29
C TRP A 163 17.96 9.78 -25.36
N PRO A 164 19.19 9.41 -25.77
CA PRO A 164 19.87 10.07 -26.88
C PRO A 164 18.99 10.14 -28.13
N SER A 165 18.95 11.31 -28.79
CA SER A 165 18.04 11.58 -29.91
C SER A 165 18.19 10.64 -31.10
N TRP A 166 19.34 9.96 -31.22
CA TRP A 166 19.64 9.02 -32.30
C TRP A 166 19.03 7.63 -32.11
N ILE A 167 18.41 7.33 -30.96
CA ILE A 167 17.81 6.02 -30.71
C ILE A 167 16.41 5.95 -31.36
N PRO A 168 16.16 4.98 -32.26
CA PRO A 168 14.84 4.81 -32.87
C PRO A 168 13.73 4.60 -31.82
N PHE A 169 12.53 5.14 -32.08
CA PHE A 169 11.29 4.99 -31.28
C PHE A 169 11.26 5.65 -29.88
N ILE A 170 12.41 5.78 -29.21
CA ILE A 170 12.52 6.31 -27.84
C ILE A 170 13.46 7.51 -27.68
N GLY A 171 14.23 7.85 -28.71
CA GLY A 171 15.15 9.00 -28.69
C GLY A 171 14.44 10.31 -28.37
N GLY A 172 15.07 11.11 -27.50
CA GLY A 172 14.53 12.38 -27.02
C GLY A 172 13.43 12.26 -25.96
N LYS A 173 13.00 11.05 -25.57
CA LYS A 173 12.04 10.87 -24.48
C LYS A 173 12.75 10.89 -23.13
N HIS A 174 12.17 11.62 -22.19
CA HIS A 174 12.58 11.58 -20.80
C HIS A 174 12.13 10.26 -20.16
N TYR A 175 13.06 9.52 -19.57
CA TYR A 175 12.80 8.26 -18.90
C TYR A 175 13.00 8.39 -17.40
N LYS A 176 12.04 7.87 -16.63
CA LYS A 176 12.13 7.76 -15.18
C LYS A 176 12.09 6.29 -14.81
N PHE A 177 13.21 5.78 -14.30
CA PHE A 177 13.30 4.44 -13.74
C PHE A 177 12.73 4.48 -12.31
N PHE A 178 11.75 3.63 -12.03
CA PHE A 178 11.04 3.54 -10.74
C PHE A 178 10.08 4.72 -10.46
N GLN A 179 8.99 4.76 -11.24
CA GLN A 179 7.87 5.69 -11.07
C GLN A 179 6.88 5.41 -9.92
N PRO A 180 6.74 4.19 -9.36
CA PRO A 180 5.72 3.94 -8.34
C PRO A 180 5.88 4.84 -7.11
N VAL A 181 4.77 5.45 -6.69
CA VAL A 181 4.60 6.05 -5.36
C VAL A 181 3.93 5.01 -4.48
N PHE A 182 4.37 4.86 -3.24
CA PHE A 182 3.85 3.85 -2.32
C PHE A 182 3.75 4.40 -0.90
N ASN A 183 3.27 3.59 0.03
CA ASN A 183 3.08 4.00 1.42
C ASN A 183 3.86 3.14 2.42
N ILE A 184 3.69 3.43 3.71
CA ILE A 184 4.32 2.71 4.81
C ILE A 184 3.81 1.26 4.84
N ALA A 185 2.52 1.03 4.59
CA ALA A 185 1.94 -0.30 4.46
C ALA A 185 2.59 -1.13 3.32
N ASP A 186 2.76 -0.58 2.12
CA ASP A 186 3.43 -1.26 1.00
C ASP A 186 4.89 -1.57 1.30
N THR A 187 5.56 -0.64 1.98
CA THR A 187 6.95 -0.83 2.45
C THR A 187 7.01 -2.00 3.44
N ALA A 188 6.07 -2.08 4.38
CA ALA A 188 5.99 -3.18 5.34
C ALA A 188 5.69 -4.54 4.67
N ILE A 189 4.74 -4.58 3.71
CA ILE A 189 4.47 -5.78 2.92
C ILE A 189 5.72 -6.23 2.17
N SER A 190 6.40 -5.30 1.50
CA SER A 190 7.59 -5.59 0.69
C SER A 190 8.73 -6.12 1.56
N ILE A 191 9.09 -5.42 2.63
CA ILE A 191 10.16 -5.84 3.56
C ILE A 191 9.81 -7.18 4.20
N GLY A 192 8.58 -7.37 4.67
CA GLY A 192 8.12 -8.63 5.25
C GLY A 192 8.18 -9.79 4.25
N GLY A 193 7.69 -9.58 3.03
CA GLY A 193 7.74 -10.57 1.96
C GLY A 193 9.17 -10.97 1.59
N PHE A 194 10.05 -9.98 1.37
CA PHE A 194 11.46 -10.24 1.08
C PHE A 194 12.17 -10.94 2.24
N ALA A 195 11.91 -10.56 3.48
CA ALA A 195 12.51 -11.21 4.65
C ALA A 195 12.07 -12.67 4.76
N LEU A 196 10.78 -12.98 4.56
CA LEU A 196 10.29 -14.37 4.52
C LEU A 196 10.95 -15.17 3.39
N PHE A 197 11.15 -14.55 2.22
CA PHE A 197 11.77 -15.20 1.07
C PHE A 197 13.27 -15.48 1.29
N ILE A 198 14.04 -14.47 1.70
CA ILE A 198 15.48 -14.56 1.94
C ILE A 198 15.78 -15.51 3.10
N PHE A 199 15.05 -15.37 4.21
CA PHE A 199 15.26 -16.18 5.40
C PHE A 199 14.38 -17.42 5.45
N ARG A 200 13.80 -17.88 4.33
CA ARG A 200 12.85 -19.02 4.28
C ARG A 200 13.35 -20.26 5.02
N ASN A 201 14.64 -20.56 4.90
CA ASN A 201 15.25 -21.74 5.52
C ASN A 201 15.29 -21.66 7.04
N LYS A 202 15.23 -20.46 7.62
CA LYS A 202 15.19 -20.21 9.07
C LYS A 202 13.78 -19.90 9.56
N ALA A 203 13.01 -19.17 8.75
CA ALA A 203 11.64 -18.77 9.07
C ALA A 203 10.74 -20.00 9.28
N PHE A 204 10.82 -20.98 8.40
CA PHE A 204 9.93 -22.14 8.40
C PHE A 204 10.52 -23.36 9.12
N ILE A 205 11.17 -23.12 10.26
CA ILE A 205 11.65 -24.15 11.19
C ILE A 205 10.78 -24.11 12.45
N THR A 206 10.25 -25.26 12.86
CA THR A 206 9.47 -25.42 14.09
C THR A 206 10.37 -25.31 15.33
N ASP A 207 9.75 -25.12 16.48
CA ASP A 207 10.46 -25.08 17.77
C ASP A 207 11.16 -26.42 18.11
N SER A 208 10.71 -27.53 17.50
CA SER A 208 11.37 -28.84 17.56
C SER A 208 12.57 -28.99 16.60
N GLY A 209 12.86 -27.97 15.78
CA GLY A 209 13.96 -28.00 14.80
C GLY A 209 13.60 -28.64 13.46
N GLU A 210 12.33 -29.00 13.24
CA GLU A 210 11.87 -29.61 12.00
C GLU A 210 11.51 -28.53 10.97
N LYS A 211 11.78 -28.79 9.69
CA LYS A 211 11.30 -27.91 8.61
C LYS A 211 9.81 -28.14 8.40
N MET A 212 9.05 -27.05 8.29
CA MET A 212 7.65 -27.10 7.88
C MET A 212 7.53 -27.76 6.51
N LYS A 213 6.63 -28.72 6.39
CA LYS A 213 6.20 -29.31 5.12
C LYS A 213 4.93 -28.59 4.69
N PHE A 214 4.92 -28.10 3.45
CA PHE A 214 3.79 -27.42 2.83
C PHE A 214 3.13 -28.34 1.82
#